data_AF-E3S6G0-F1
#
_entry.id   AF-E3S6G0-F1
#
_cell.length_a   1.000
_cell.length_b   1.000
_cell.length_c   1.000
_cell.angle_alpha   90.00
_cell.angle_beta   90.00
_cell.angle_gamma   90.00
#
_symmetry.space_group_name_H-M   'P 1'
#
loop_
_entity.id
_entity.type
_entity.pdbx_description
1 polymer ?
#
loop_
_entity_poly.entity_id
_entity_poly.type
_entity_poly.pdbx_seq_one_letter_code
_entity_poly.pdbx_strand_id
1 'polypeptide(L)'
;MPTGAGKSLLFMLPAWAEQGGTTVVVVPLIALRGDMAQRCKKLGISCVEWQSRRPPDAAAVVLVTPESAVGEEFATFLNRLRAMRQLDRIIIDECYIVLNRQYTFRKQMQQLGKLVAVET
;
A
#
# COMPACT_ATOMS: atom_id res chain seq x y z
N MET A 1 11.18 9.82 -10.55
CA MET A 1 12.14 9.90 -9.42
C MET A 1 12.90 8.58 -9.31
N PRO A 2 14.23 8.60 -9.14
CA PRO A 2 15.02 7.38 -8.93
C PRO A 2 14.75 6.73 -7.56
N THR A 3 15.04 5.43 -7.43
CA THR A 3 15.06 4.71 -6.14
C THR A 3 16.09 5.35 -5.22
N GLY A 4 15.76 5.52 -3.93
CA GLY A 4 16.63 6.21 -2.96
C GLY A 4 16.45 7.73 -2.86
N ALA A 5 15.72 8.38 -3.77
CA ALA A 5 15.47 9.84 -3.75
C ALA A 5 14.44 10.31 -2.70
N GLY A 6 14.16 9.50 -1.67
CA GLY A 6 13.24 9.89 -0.59
C GLY A 6 11.75 9.76 -0.89
N LYS A 7 11.32 9.06 -1.96
CA LYS A 7 9.88 8.86 -2.26
C LYS A 7 9.09 8.25 -1.10
N SER A 8 9.71 7.38 -0.30
CA SER A 8 9.05 6.77 0.85
C SER A 8 8.58 7.80 1.89
N LEU A 9 9.24 8.96 1.93
CA LEU A 9 8.90 10.06 2.82
C LEU A 9 7.50 10.63 2.51
N LEU A 10 7.03 10.52 1.26
CA LEU A 10 5.70 10.98 0.84
C LEU A 10 4.54 10.24 1.49
N PHE A 11 4.75 9.00 1.94
CA PHE A 11 3.73 8.27 2.71
C PHE A 11 4.07 8.17 4.20
N MET A 12 5.36 8.16 4.56
CA MET A 12 5.78 8.07 5.96
C MET A 12 5.45 9.34 6.74
N LEU A 13 5.63 10.52 6.14
CA LEU A 13 5.35 11.79 6.80
C LEU A 13 3.85 11.97 7.14
N PRO A 14 2.91 11.77 6.20
CA PRO A 14 1.49 11.83 6.56
C PRO A 14 1.09 10.73 7.55
N ALA A 15 1.62 9.51 7.43
CA ALA A 15 1.32 8.43 8.39
C ALA A 15 1.86 8.70 9.81
N TRP A 16 2.87 9.56 9.95
CA TRP A 16 3.38 10.00 11.25
C TRP A 16 2.60 11.19 11.80
N ALA A 17 2.20 12.13 10.93
CA ALA A 17 1.52 13.37 11.31
C ALA A 17 0.02 13.18 11.60
N GLU A 18 -0.67 12.32 10.86
CA GLU A 18 -2.10 12.03 11.03
C GLU A 18 -2.27 10.66 11.71
N GLN A 19 -2.55 10.68 13.01
CA GLN A 19 -2.74 9.46 13.80
C GLN A 19 -4.21 9.04 13.77
N GLY A 20 -4.48 7.74 13.58
CA GLY A 20 -5.81 7.14 13.73
C GLY A 20 -6.37 6.45 12.49
N GLY A 21 -5.75 6.65 11.32
CA GLY A 21 -6.12 5.96 10.10
C GLY A 21 -4.99 5.11 9.52
N THR A 22 -5.30 4.43 8.42
CA THR A 22 -4.45 3.45 7.74
C THR A 22 -4.13 3.94 6.34
N THR A 23 -2.84 4.03 6.03
CA THR A 23 -2.33 4.22 4.67
C THR A 23 -1.98 2.88 4.06
N VAL A 24 -2.59 2.55 2.92
CA VAL A 24 -2.27 1.33 2.17
C VAL A 24 -1.29 1.65 1.06
N VAL A 25 -0.16 0.93 1.02
CA VAL A 25 0.87 1.12 0.00
C VAL A 25 1.03 -0.16 -0.81
N VAL A 26 0.70 -0.09 -2.09
CA VAL A 26 0.89 -1.17 -3.04
C VAL A 26 2.32 -1.13 -3.57
N VAL A 27 3.12 -2.15 -3.25
CA VAL A 27 4.56 -2.21 -3.56
C VAL A 27 4.84 -3.36 -4.53
N PRO A 28 5.38 -3.09 -5.73
CA PRO A 28 5.62 -4.10 -6.73
C PRO A 28 6.80 -5.04 -6.43
N LEU A 29 7.84 -4.52 -5.78
CA LEU A 29 9.09 -5.23 -5.58
C LEU A 29 9.23 -5.71 -4.13
N ILE A 30 9.40 -7.02 -3.97
CA ILE A 30 9.52 -7.65 -2.65
C ILE A 30 10.72 -7.08 -1.86
N ALA A 31 11.84 -6.82 -2.53
CA ALA A 31 13.04 -6.26 -1.92
C ALA A 31 12.81 -4.87 -1.31
N LEU A 32 11.86 -4.08 -1.84
CA LEU A 32 11.57 -2.73 -1.32
C LEU A 32 10.71 -2.76 -0.06
N ARG A 33 9.92 -3.82 0.15
CA ARG A 33 9.02 -3.92 1.32
C ARG A 33 9.80 -3.98 2.64
N GLY A 34 10.87 -4.76 2.68
CA GLY A 34 11.73 -4.88 3.87
C GLY A 34 12.39 -3.56 4.25
N ASP A 35 12.93 -2.85 3.26
CA ASP A 35 13.54 -1.53 3.45
C ASP A 35 12.51 -0.49 3.97
N MET A 36 11.30 -0.51 3.42
CA MET A 36 10.21 0.37 3.86
C MET A 36 9.76 0.06 5.29
N ALA A 37 9.58 -1.21 5.63
CA ALA A 37 9.23 -1.64 6.98
C ALA A 37 10.32 -1.23 8.00
N GLN A 38 11.60 -1.41 7.65
CA GLN A 38 12.71 -1.01 8.51
C GLN A 38 12.73 0.51 8.74
N ARG A 39 12.45 1.32 7.71
CA ARG A 39 12.36 2.78 7.84
C ARG A 39 11.18 3.22 8.69
N CYS A 40 10.00 2.64 8.50
CA CYS A 40 8.83 2.89 9.35
C CYS A 40 9.15 2.58 10.82
N LYS A 41 9.80 1.44 11.10
CA LYS A 41 10.22 1.06 12.45
C LYS A 41 11.18 2.09 13.08
N LYS A 42 12.14 2.62 12.32
CA LYS A 42 13.07 3.67 12.80
C LYS A 42 12.36 4.97 13.15
N LEU A 43 11.22 5.25 12.53
CA LEU A 43 10.40 6.45 12.75
C LEU A 43 9.26 6.22 13.76
N GLY A 44 9.16 5.02 14.35
CA GLY A 44 8.07 4.66 15.27
C GLY A 44 6.70 4.51 14.58
N ILE A 45 6.66 4.37 13.26
CA ILE A 45 5.43 4.18 12.49
C ILE A 45 5.07 2.69 12.48
N SER A 46 3.87 2.35 12.94
CA SER A 46 3.34 0.97 12.85
C SER A 46 3.15 0.60 11.37
N CYS A 47 3.96 -0.34 10.89
CA CYS A 47 3.99 -0.77 9.50
C CYS A 47 4.03 -2.29 9.41
N VAL A 48 3.13 -2.86 8.62
CA VAL A 48 2.94 -4.30 8.48
C VAL A 48 2.74 -4.69 7.03
N GLU A 49 3.14 -5.91 6.69
CA GLU A 49 2.79 -6.49 5.39
C GLU A 49 1.41 -7.14 5.46
N TRP A 50 0.60 -6.91 4.43
CA TRP A 50 -0.69 -7.54 4.27
C TRP A 50 -0.54 -9.07 4.15
N GLN A 51 -1.25 -9.79 5.01
CA GLN A 51 -1.40 -11.24 4.95
C GLN A 51 -2.86 -11.58 5.16
N SER A 52 -3.48 -12.23 4.18
CA SER A 52 -4.89 -12.62 4.19
C SER A 52 -5.36 -13.29 5.48
N ARG A 53 -4.51 -14.15 6.06
CA ARG A 53 -4.83 -14.94 7.26
C ARG A 53 -4.79 -14.15 8.55
N ARG A 54 -4.24 -12.94 8.53
CA ARG A 54 -4.07 -12.08 9.70
C ARG A 54 -4.22 -10.62 9.28
N PRO A 55 -5.47 -10.16 9.06
CA PRO A 55 -5.70 -8.76 8.74
C PRO A 55 -5.10 -7.90 9.85
N PRO A 56 -4.33 -6.86 9.51
CA PRO A 56 -3.62 -6.08 10.50
C PRO A 56 -4.62 -5.26 11.32
N ASP A 57 -4.54 -5.40 12.64
CA ASP A 57 -5.26 -4.56 13.57
C ASP A 57 -4.49 -3.25 13.73
N ALA A 58 -5.12 -2.14 13.34
CA ALA A 58 -4.69 -0.76 13.63
C ALA A 58 -3.24 -0.37 13.21
N ALA A 59 -2.73 -0.91 12.09
CA ALA A 59 -1.46 -0.45 11.55
C ALA A 59 -1.61 0.88 10.79
N ALA A 60 -0.70 1.83 11.04
CA ALA A 60 -0.69 3.11 10.33
C ALA A 60 -0.33 2.93 8.84
N VAL A 61 0.52 1.95 8.52
CA VAL A 61 0.90 1.60 7.14
C VAL A 61 0.71 0.11 6.89
N VAL A 62 0.02 -0.23 5.81
CA VAL A 62 -0.13 -1.60 5.32
C VAL A 62 0.52 -1.73 3.94
N LEU A 63 1.57 -2.53 3.84
CA LEU A 63 2.25 -2.84 2.59
C LEU A 63 1.60 -4.04 1.92
N VAL A 64 1.15 -3.92 0.68
CA VAL A 64 0.46 -4.99 -0.04
C VAL A 64 1.11 -5.21 -1.41
N THR A 65 1.18 -6.46 -1.87
CA THR A 65 1.59 -6.72 -3.25
C THR A 65 0.39 -6.56 -4.20
N PRO A 66 0.62 -6.19 -5.46
CA PRO A 66 -0.41 -6.16 -6.50
C PRO A 66 -1.23 -7.43 -6.63
N GLU A 67 -0.64 -8.62 -6.49
CA GLU A 67 -1.36 -9.90 -6.50
C GLU A 67 -2.37 -10.00 -5.35
N SER A 68 -1.97 -9.62 -4.14
CA SER A 68 -2.88 -9.62 -3.01
C SER A 68 -3.91 -8.50 -3.10
N ALA A 69 -3.52 -7.34 -3.63
CA ALA A 69 -4.37 -6.16 -3.72
C ALA A 69 -5.57 -6.33 -4.67
N VAL A 70 -5.50 -7.28 -5.62
CA VAL A 70 -6.62 -7.61 -6.52
C VAL A 70 -7.52 -8.73 -5.98
N GLY A 71 -7.18 -9.33 -4.83
CA GLY A 71 -7.95 -10.41 -4.22
C GLY A 71 -9.16 -9.94 -3.41
N GLU A 72 -10.16 -10.81 -3.28
CA GLU A 72 -11.43 -10.52 -2.57
C GLU A 72 -11.22 -10.27 -1.07
N GLU A 73 -10.28 -10.98 -0.44
CA GLU A 73 -9.97 -10.82 0.99
C GLU A 73 -9.42 -9.41 1.28
N PHE A 74 -8.57 -8.90 0.39
CA PHE A 74 -8.05 -7.55 0.50
C PHE A 74 -9.13 -6.50 0.21
N ALA A 75 -9.99 -6.73 -0.79
CA ALA A 75 -11.14 -5.86 -1.04
C ALA A 75 -12.07 -5.78 0.18
N THR A 76 -12.30 -6.90 0.86
CA THR A 76 -13.09 -6.97 2.10
C THR A 76 -12.45 -6.17 3.22
N PHE A 77 -11.13 -6.32 3.40
CA PHE A 77 -10.37 -5.53 4.36
C PHE A 77 -10.44 -4.03 4.07
N LEU A 78 -10.26 -3.63 2.81
CA LEU A 78 -10.29 -2.23 2.40
C LEU A 78 -11.67 -1.61 2.61
N ASN A 79 -12.74 -2.35 2.26
CA ASN A 79 -14.13 -1.92 2.48
C ASN A 79 -14.44 -1.76 3.98
N ARG A 80 -13.90 -2.64 4.83
CA ARG A 80 -14.03 -2.52 6.29
C ARG A 80 -13.34 -1.25 6.80
N LEU A 81 -12.12 -0.95 6.36
CA LEU A 81 -11.44 0.30 6.72
C LEU A 81 -12.22 1.53 6.27
N ARG A 82 -12.77 1.52 5.06
CA ARG A 82 -13.64 2.60 4.55
C ARG A 82 -14.89 2.79 5.40
N ALA A 83 -15.60 1.70 5.73
CA ALA A 83 -16.81 1.73 6.54
C ALA A 83 -16.55 2.31 7.94
N MET A 84 -15.38 2.04 8.51
CA MET A 84 -14.96 2.57 9.82
C MET A 84 -14.34 3.97 9.74
N ARG A 85 -14.24 4.57 8.54
CA ARG A 85 -13.51 5.84 8.28
C ARG A 85 -12.05 5.81 8.75
N GLN A 86 -11.40 4.67 8.56
CA GLN A 86 -10.00 4.41 8.93
C GLN A 86 -9.09 4.20 7.72
N LEU A 87 -9.59 4.35 6.50
CA LEU A 87 -8.74 4.36 5.31
C LEU A 87 -8.40 5.81 4.96
N ASP A 88 -7.13 6.19 5.13
CA ASP A 88 -6.70 7.56 4.83
C ASP A 88 -6.32 7.69 3.35
N ARG A 89 -5.51 6.75 2.85
CA ARG A 89 -4.84 6.85 1.55
C ARG A 89 -4.57 5.48 0.94
N ILE A 90 -4.58 5.43 -0.38
CA ILE A 90 -4.03 4.33 -1.16
C ILE A 90 -2.90 4.89 -2.04
N ILE A 91 -1.73 4.28 -1.94
CA ILE A 91 -0.52 4.71 -2.65
C ILE A 91 -0.04 3.55 -3.50
N ILE A 92 0.26 3.82 -4.78
CA ILE A 92 0.77 2.81 -5.71
C ILE A 92 2.21 3.17 -6.06
N ASP A 93 3.16 2.39 -5.56
CA ASP A 93 4.58 2.58 -5.88
C ASP A 93 4.91 2.05 -7.28
N GLU A 94 5.89 2.68 -7.92
CA GLU A 94 6.33 2.41 -9.30
C GLU A 94 5.15 2.29 -10.30
N CYS A 95 4.16 3.18 -10.18
CA CYS A 95 2.94 3.18 -11.01
C CYS A 95 3.21 3.20 -12.52
N TYR A 96 4.39 3.67 -12.96
CA TYR A 96 4.83 3.62 -14.35
C TYR A 96 4.91 2.20 -14.90
N ILE A 97 5.01 1.16 -14.05
CA ILE A 97 4.99 -0.26 -14.46
C ILE A 97 3.71 -0.58 -15.25
N VAL A 98 2.58 0.08 -14.95
CA VAL A 98 1.32 -0.09 -15.69
C VAL A 98 1.48 0.26 -17.18
N LEU A 99 2.35 1.22 -17.48
CA LEU A 99 2.57 1.76 -18.82
C LEU A 99 3.57 0.92 -19.63
N ASN A 100 4.40 0.09 -18.98
CA ASN A 100 5.42 -0.71 -19.65
C ASN A 100 4.89 -2.12 -20.01
N ARG A 101 4.92 -2.47 -21.30
CA ARG A 101 4.26 -3.69 -21.83
C ARG A 101 5.04 -5.00 -21.62
N GLN A 102 6.29 -4.95 -21.15
CA GLN A 102 7.22 -6.08 -21.17
C GLN A 102 7.19 -7.00 -19.93
N TYR A 103 6.42 -6.68 -18.88
CA TYR A 103 6.43 -7.43 -17.62
C TYR A 103 5.11 -8.16 -17.34
N THR A 104 5.19 -9.42 -16.90
CA THR A 104 4.03 -10.27 -16.52
C THR A 104 3.20 -9.67 -15.39
N PHE A 105 3.83 -8.91 -14.50
CA PHE A 105 3.27 -8.19 -13.36
C PHE A 105 2.22 -7.11 -13.72
N ARG A 106 2.16 -6.75 -15.00
CA ARG A 106 1.27 -5.72 -15.53
C ARG A 106 -0.21 -6.04 -15.31
N LYS A 107 -0.62 -7.31 -15.35
CA LYS A 107 -2.04 -7.68 -15.27
C LYS A 107 -2.66 -7.29 -13.93
N GLN A 108 -1.97 -7.55 -12.83
CA GLN A 108 -2.44 -7.22 -11.48
C GLN A 108 -2.42 -5.71 -11.25
N MET A 109 -1.34 -5.03 -11.65
CA MET A 109 -1.23 -3.57 -11.54
C MET A 109 -2.33 -2.84 -12.34
N GLN A 110 -2.70 -3.33 -13.53
CA GLN A 110 -3.81 -2.79 -14.33
C GLN A 110 -5.17 -2.94 -13.64
N GLN A 111 -5.36 -4.02 -12.87
CA GLN A 111 -6.61 -4.27 -12.16
C GLN A 111 -6.76 -3.37 -10.92
N LEU A 112 -5.67 -2.78 -10.40
CA LEU A 112 -5.71 -1.83 -9.28
C LEU A 112 -6.53 -0.57 -9.59
N GLY A 113 -6.79 -0.24 -10.85
CA GLY A 113 -7.70 0.84 -11.22
C GLY A 113 -9.08 0.70 -10.55
N LYS A 114 -9.53 -0.53 -10.29
CA LYS A 114 -10.77 -0.80 -9.56
C LYS A 114 -10.73 -0.38 -8.08
N LEU A 115 -9.56 -0.32 -7.46
CA LEU A 115 -9.41 0.15 -6.08
C LEU A 115 -9.59 1.67 -5.97
N VAL A 116 -9.17 2.39 -7.02
CA VAL A 116 -9.21 3.86 -7.13
C VAL A 116 -10.55 4.34 -7.68
N ALA A 117 -11.18 3.59 -8.60
CA ALA A 117 -12.43 3.97 -9.28
C ALA A 117 -13.69 3.95 -8.40
N VAL A 118 -13.57 3.71 -7.09
CA VAL A 118 -14.69 3.80 -6.12
C VAL A 118 -14.67 5.16 -5.39
N GLU A 119 -14.03 6.16 -5.99
CA GLU A 119 -14.15 7.59 -5.64
C GLU A 119 -15.04 8.32 -6.65
N THR A 120 -16.31 7.95 -6.71
CA THR A 120 -17.44 8.76 -7.21
C THR A 120 -18.72 8.19 -6.63
#